data_AF-W4US18-F1
#
_entry.id   AF-W4US18-F1
#
_cell.length_a   1.000
_cell.length_b   1.000
_cell.length_c   1.000
_cell.angle_alpha   90.00
_cell.angle_beta   90.00
_cell.angle_gamma   90.00
#
_symmetry.space_group_name_H-M   'P 1'
#
loop_
_entity.id
_entity.type
_entity.pdbx_description
1 polymer ?
#
loop_
_entity_poly.entity_id
_entity_poly.type
_entity_poly.pdbx_seq_one_letter_code
_entity_poly.pdbx_strand_id
1 'polypeptide(L)'
;MRRFIRDVKQKGGHPILFSLTPRNAWQDQDSTIVTRVNQTFGLWAKQVAEEQSVPFIDLNDITARKFEQFGKEKVKYMFYIDRIHTSAFGAKVNAESAAEGIRTYQGLELSNYLKPLVSDTETGSSRQEGRPVLFTVGDSTVKNKDDDKNGMWGWGSVIADLFDPNKISVENCAMAGRSARTFLDEGRWDKVYNALQPGDFVLIQFGHNDGGDINVGKARGELHGSGGESKVFLMEPTGKYQVIYTFGGYLRKFILDVQEKGAIPIVLSHTPRNKWKDGQIERNTDSYGKWTRETAESTGAYFIDLNKLSADKLQKKGAKKTAAFYNTDHTHTSFKGAQLNAQSITEGLKESDCPLKQYLK
;
A
#
# COMPACT_ATOMS: atom_id res chain seq x y z
N MET A 1 38.18 0.70 -9.51
CA MET A 1 37.30 0.30 -10.64
C MET A 1 38.08 -0.33 -11.79
N ARG A 2 39.10 0.32 -12.39
CA ARG A 2 39.91 -0.25 -13.49
C ARG A 2 40.44 -1.69 -13.24
N ARG A 3 40.99 -1.95 -12.05
CA ARG A 3 41.41 -3.31 -11.65
C ARG A 3 40.26 -4.32 -11.72
N PHE A 4 39.12 -4.02 -11.09
CA PHE A 4 37.95 -4.90 -11.11
C PHE A 4 37.47 -5.20 -12.53
N ILE A 5 37.40 -4.19 -13.40
CA ILE A 5 37.04 -4.39 -14.81
C ILE A 5 38.01 -5.36 -15.50
N ARG A 6 39.32 -5.14 -15.33
CA ARG A 6 40.35 -6.00 -15.92
C ARG A 6 40.24 -7.44 -15.42
N ASP A 7 40.12 -7.62 -14.10
CA ASP A 7 40.04 -8.93 -13.47
C ASP A 7 38.78 -9.70 -13.94
N VAL A 8 37.63 -9.01 -14.09
CA VAL A 8 36.39 -9.59 -14.64
C VAL A 8 36.57 -9.98 -16.10
N LYS A 9 37.11 -9.08 -16.94
CA LYS A 9 37.36 -9.37 -18.38
C LYS A 9 38.33 -10.53 -18.57
N GLN A 10 39.38 -10.63 -17.75
CA GLN A 10 40.35 -11.73 -17.80
C GLN A 10 39.70 -13.09 -17.51
N LYS A 11 38.60 -13.11 -16.75
CA LYS A 11 37.80 -14.31 -16.46
C LYS A 11 36.68 -14.54 -17.48
N GLY A 12 36.61 -13.76 -18.56
CA GLY A 12 35.56 -13.86 -19.58
C GLY A 12 34.23 -13.21 -19.17
N GLY A 13 34.18 -12.45 -18.09
CA GLY A 13 32.98 -11.74 -17.66
C GLY A 13 32.76 -10.43 -18.42
N HIS A 14 31.51 -9.94 -18.40
CA HIS A 14 31.07 -8.70 -19.03
C HIS A 14 30.78 -7.64 -17.97
N PRO A 15 31.77 -6.83 -17.56
CA PRO A 15 31.57 -5.85 -16.49
C PRO A 15 30.61 -4.73 -16.94
N ILE A 16 29.71 -4.37 -16.05
CA ILE A 16 28.79 -3.23 -16.17
C ILE A 16 29.00 -2.36 -14.93
N LEU A 17 29.19 -1.06 -15.12
CA LEU A 17 29.35 -0.12 -14.02
C LEU A 17 28.04 0.58 -13.70
N PHE A 18 27.66 0.58 -12.43
CA PHE A 18 26.57 1.39 -11.90
C PHE A 18 27.14 2.55 -11.10
N SER A 19 26.52 3.73 -11.20
CA SER A 19 26.75 4.79 -10.23
C SER A 19 26.16 4.43 -8.86
N LEU A 20 26.53 5.19 -7.83
CA LEU A 20 25.82 5.16 -6.56
C LEU A 20 24.35 5.58 -6.72
N THR A 21 23.47 5.04 -5.87
CA THR A 21 22.09 5.51 -5.73
C THR A 21 22.06 6.85 -4.98
N PRO A 22 21.01 7.69 -5.18
CA PRO A 22 20.90 8.95 -4.47
C PRO A 22 20.59 8.72 -2.98
N ARG A 23 21.00 9.70 -2.18
CA ARG A 23 20.67 9.78 -0.75
C ARG A 23 19.31 10.43 -0.56
N ASN A 24 18.72 10.33 0.62
CA ASN A 24 17.60 11.21 1.00
C ASN A 24 18.13 12.63 1.28
N ALA A 25 18.49 13.34 0.23
CA ALA A 25 19.05 14.68 0.26
C ALA A 25 18.48 15.49 -0.91
N TRP A 26 17.94 16.66 -0.58
CA TRP A 26 17.30 17.59 -1.50
C TRP A 26 18.17 18.84 -1.60
N GLN A 27 18.13 19.55 -2.73
CA GLN A 27 19.03 20.70 -2.95
C GLN A 27 18.83 21.81 -1.89
N ASP A 28 17.59 21.98 -1.43
CA ASP A 28 17.23 22.85 -0.30
C ASP A 28 15.91 22.37 0.37
N GLN A 29 15.49 23.07 1.42
CA GLN A 29 14.34 22.70 2.25
C GLN A 29 13.01 22.66 1.47
N ASP A 30 12.87 23.46 0.40
CA ASP A 30 11.64 23.58 -0.38
C ASP A 30 11.77 22.92 -1.77
N SER A 31 12.99 22.55 -2.17
CA SER A 31 13.29 21.93 -3.44
C SER A 31 12.56 20.61 -3.65
N THR A 32 12.06 20.41 -4.86
CA THR A 32 11.58 19.12 -5.35
C THR A 32 12.69 18.33 -6.06
N ILE A 33 13.93 18.82 -6.01
CA ILE A 33 15.08 18.26 -6.74
C ILE A 33 16.00 17.51 -5.77
N VAL A 34 16.28 16.26 -6.09
CA VAL A 34 17.19 15.40 -5.32
C VAL A 34 18.64 15.73 -5.67
N THR A 35 19.48 15.83 -4.65
CA THR A 35 20.91 16.11 -4.81
C THR A 35 21.59 14.93 -5.51
N ARG A 36 22.14 15.21 -6.70
CA ARG A 36 22.90 14.25 -7.50
C ARG A 36 24.40 14.35 -7.20
N VAL A 37 25.08 13.21 -7.22
CA VAL A 37 26.55 13.11 -7.02
C VAL A 37 27.21 12.80 -8.37
N ASN A 38 26.79 13.55 -9.40
CA ASN A 38 27.17 13.38 -10.79
C ASN A 38 28.40 14.21 -11.20
N GLN A 39 28.97 15.02 -10.30
CA GLN A 39 30.20 15.79 -10.53
C GLN A 39 31.44 15.15 -9.91
N THR A 40 31.28 14.13 -9.05
CA THR A 40 32.39 13.43 -8.38
C THR A 40 32.32 11.93 -8.66
N PHE A 41 31.90 11.10 -7.70
CA PHE A 41 31.94 9.64 -7.82
C PHE A 41 31.14 9.09 -9.01
N GLY A 42 29.98 9.68 -9.33
CA GLY A 42 29.21 9.33 -10.52
C GLY A 42 29.97 9.65 -11.82
N LEU A 43 30.59 10.83 -11.90
CA LEU A 43 31.42 11.24 -13.04
C LEU A 43 32.65 10.33 -13.21
N TRP A 44 33.36 10.05 -12.12
CA TRP A 44 34.55 9.21 -12.15
C TRP A 44 34.24 7.78 -12.58
N ALA A 45 33.11 7.22 -12.13
CA ALA A 45 32.65 5.91 -12.57
C ALA A 45 32.30 5.90 -14.06
N LYS A 46 31.63 6.95 -14.56
CA LYS A 46 31.33 7.13 -15.98
C LYS A 46 32.60 7.23 -16.83
N GLN A 47 33.54 8.08 -16.44
CA GLN A 47 34.82 8.26 -17.15
C GLN A 47 35.63 6.95 -17.22
N VAL A 48 35.65 6.17 -16.13
CA VAL A 48 36.29 4.85 -16.13
C VAL A 48 35.56 3.87 -17.05
N ALA A 49 34.23 3.93 -17.11
CA ALA A 49 33.45 3.07 -17.99
C ALA A 49 33.74 3.38 -19.47
N GLU A 50 33.77 4.66 -19.84
CA GLU A 50 34.12 5.16 -21.17
C GLU A 50 35.55 4.75 -21.55
N GLU A 51 36.54 5.02 -20.68
CA GLU A 51 37.95 4.66 -20.92
C GLU A 51 38.15 3.15 -21.15
N GLN A 52 37.39 2.33 -20.42
CA GLN A 52 37.52 0.88 -20.46
C GLN A 52 36.56 0.21 -21.46
N SER A 53 35.77 1.00 -22.20
CA SER A 53 34.73 0.54 -23.13
C SER A 53 33.79 -0.48 -22.48
N VAL A 54 33.21 -0.14 -21.32
CA VAL A 54 32.21 -0.96 -20.61
C VAL A 54 30.93 -0.17 -20.39
N PRO A 55 29.76 -0.83 -20.33
CA PRO A 55 28.49 -0.14 -20.08
C PRO A 55 28.47 0.61 -18.74
N PHE A 56 27.85 1.79 -18.75
CA PHE A 56 27.59 2.60 -17.56
C PHE A 56 26.10 2.90 -17.42
N ILE A 57 25.53 2.61 -16.25
CA ILE A 57 24.14 2.93 -15.93
C ILE A 57 24.10 3.87 -14.72
N ASP A 58 23.50 5.03 -14.91
CA ASP A 58 23.42 6.10 -13.92
C ASP A 58 22.23 5.89 -12.97
N LEU A 59 22.41 5.03 -11.97
CA LEU A 59 21.43 4.84 -10.89
C LEU A 59 21.21 6.10 -10.06
N ASN A 60 22.16 7.04 -10.07
CA ASN A 60 22.03 8.28 -9.31
C ASN A 60 20.91 9.11 -9.90
N ASP A 61 20.91 9.27 -11.23
CA ASP A 61 19.87 10.00 -11.95
C ASP A 61 18.56 9.22 -12.07
N ILE A 62 18.60 7.93 -12.45
CA ILE A 62 17.39 7.12 -12.63
C ILE A 62 16.56 7.07 -11.34
N THR A 63 17.20 6.77 -10.20
CA THR A 63 16.49 6.76 -8.92
C THR A 63 16.14 8.17 -8.45
N ALA A 64 16.97 9.20 -8.70
CA ALA A 64 16.66 10.57 -8.29
C ALA A 64 15.35 11.03 -8.94
N ARG A 65 15.17 10.82 -10.24
CA ARG A 65 13.92 11.16 -10.95
C ARG A 65 12.69 10.51 -10.34
N LYS A 66 12.80 9.24 -9.90
CA LYS A 66 11.71 8.56 -9.18
C LYS A 66 11.42 9.21 -7.84
N PHE A 67 12.44 9.50 -7.05
CA PHE A 67 12.27 10.17 -5.76
C PHE A 67 11.66 11.57 -5.91
N GLU A 68 12.02 12.31 -6.95
CA GLU A 68 11.44 13.62 -7.27
C GLU A 68 9.95 13.51 -7.61
N GLN A 69 9.56 12.49 -8.38
CA GLN A 69 8.15 12.19 -8.63
C GLN A 69 7.40 11.78 -7.35
N PHE A 70 8.03 10.96 -6.50
CA PHE A 70 7.44 10.47 -5.26
C PHE A 70 7.25 11.58 -4.21
N GLY A 71 8.16 12.55 -4.20
CA GLY A 71 8.18 13.63 -3.22
C GLY A 71 8.76 13.23 -1.85
N LYS A 72 9.06 14.25 -1.05
CA LYS A 72 9.78 14.15 0.23
C LYS A 72 9.14 13.17 1.21
N GLU A 73 7.83 13.25 1.41
CA GLU A 73 7.14 12.42 2.40
C GLU A 73 7.17 10.93 2.07
N LYS A 74 6.92 10.58 0.79
CA LYS A 74 6.98 9.20 0.31
C LYS A 74 8.41 8.64 0.39
N VAL A 75 9.40 9.45 0.06
CA VAL A 75 10.82 9.05 0.12
C VAL A 75 11.28 8.76 1.56
N LYS A 76 10.70 9.38 2.59
CA LYS A 76 11.12 9.14 4.00
C LYS A 76 11.06 7.66 4.39
N TYR A 77 10.02 6.91 4.01
CA TYR A 77 9.90 5.49 4.37
C TYR A 77 10.74 4.56 3.47
N MET A 78 11.35 5.09 2.40
CA MET A 78 12.30 4.34 1.55
C MET A 78 13.69 4.24 2.17
N PHE A 79 13.94 4.96 3.26
CA PHE A 79 15.18 4.95 4.02
C PHE A 79 14.99 4.36 5.42
N TYR A 80 16.06 3.80 5.97
CA TYR A 80 16.10 3.13 7.26
C TYR A 80 17.26 3.69 8.08
N ILE A 81 16.98 4.14 9.30
CA ILE A 81 17.91 4.74 10.28
C ILE A 81 18.47 6.11 9.85
N ASP A 82 18.97 6.25 8.62
CA ASP A 82 19.64 7.46 8.14
C ASP A 82 19.27 7.81 6.69
N ARG A 83 20.06 8.69 6.06
CA ARG A 83 19.80 9.21 4.70
C ARG A 83 20.49 8.41 3.59
N ILE A 84 21.21 7.33 3.90
CA ILE A 84 22.00 6.57 2.92
C ILE A 84 21.63 5.08 2.89
N HIS A 85 21.10 4.53 3.98
CA HIS A 85 20.64 3.16 4.05
C HIS A 85 19.17 3.08 3.69
N THR A 86 18.83 2.33 2.64
CA THR A 86 17.44 2.16 2.23
C THR A 86 16.72 1.12 3.06
N SER A 87 15.43 1.34 3.31
CA SER A 87 14.51 0.30 3.78
C SER A 87 14.30 -0.77 2.70
N ALA A 88 13.54 -1.82 3.00
CA ALA A 88 13.13 -2.81 1.99
C ALA A 88 12.41 -2.15 0.79
N PHE A 89 11.66 -1.07 1.03
CA PHE A 89 10.97 -0.34 -0.03
C PHE A 89 11.95 0.42 -0.93
N GLY A 90 12.91 1.15 -0.34
CA GLY A 90 13.93 1.87 -1.13
C GLY A 90 14.87 0.91 -1.86
N ALA A 91 15.18 -0.25 -1.27
CA ALA A 91 15.95 -1.29 -1.94
C ALA A 91 15.23 -1.83 -3.18
N LYS A 92 13.90 -2.04 -3.10
CA LYS A 92 13.08 -2.43 -4.26
C LYS A 92 13.12 -1.36 -5.35
N VAL A 93 12.94 -0.08 -5.00
CA VAL A 93 13.04 1.04 -5.97
C VAL A 93 14.43 1.09 -6.64
N ASN A 94 15.50 0.92 -5.87
CA ASN A 94 16.86 0.88 -6.42
C ASN A 94 17.07 -0.30 -7.37
N ALA A 95 16.55 -1.49 -7.03
CA ALA A 95 16.60 -2.66 -7.90
C ALA A 95 15.79 -2.46 -9.19
N GLU A 96 14.61 -1.82 -9.10
CA GLU A 96 13.79 -1.44 -10.25
C GLU A 96 14.53 -0.43 -11.14
N SER A 97 15.23 0.56 -10.57
CA SER A 97 16.07 1.50 -11.33
C SER A 97 17.23 0.81 -12.05
N ALA A 98 17.85 -0.20 -11.43
CA ALA A 98 18.88 -0.99 -12.08
C ALA A 98 18.30 -1.81 -13.24
N ALA A 99 17.15 -2.47 -13.04
CA ALA A 99 16.49 -3.23 -14.09
C ALA A 99 16.00 -2.33 -15.24
N GLU A 100 15.51 -1.13 -14.93
CA GLU A 100 15.16 -0.10 -15.92
C GLU A 100 16.39 0.30 -16.74
N GLY A 101 17.48 0.70 -16.07
CA GLY A 101 18.72 1.10 -16.73
C GLY A 101 19.31 0.00 -17.61
N ILE A 102 19.30 -1.26 -17.16
CA ILE A 102 19.71 -2.42 -17.97
C ILE A 102 18.82 -2.55 -19.21
N ARG A 103 17.49 -2.46 -19.05
CA ARG A 103 16.53 -2.62 -20.13
C ARG A 103 16.64 -1.53 -21.19
N THR A 104 16.92 -0.29 -20.78
CA THR A 104 17.01 0.86 -21.69
C THR A 104 18.38 1.04 -22.33
N TYR A 105 19.42 0.36 -21.82
CA TYR A 105 20.76 0.46 -22.38
C TYR A 105 20.85 -0.27 -23.72
N GLN A 106 21.05 0.46 -24.81
CA GLN A 106 21.09 -0.08 -26.16
C GLN A 106 22.20 -1.13 -26.33
N GLY A 107 21.84 -2.30 -26.86
CA GLY A 107 22.79 -3.37 -27.17
C GLY A 107 23.32 -4.14 -25.95
N LEU A 108 22.78 -3.91 -24.75
CA LEU A 108 23.19 -4.66 -23.56
C LEU A 108 22.53 -6.04 -23.54
N GLU A 109 23.30 -7.10 -23.76
CA GLU A 109 22.80 -8.49 -23.80
C GLU A 109 22.05 -8.89 -22.51
N LEU A 110 22.48 -8.38 -21.36
CA LEU A 110 21.83 -8.63 -20.06
C LEU A 110 20.34 -8.26 -20.05
N SER A 111 19.91 -7.31 -20.89
CA SER A 111 18.50 -6.92 -21.01
C SER A 111 17.58 -8.08 -21.44
N ASN A 112 18.10 -9.04 -22.21
CA ASN A 112 17.36 -10.23 -22.67
C ASN A 112 17.03 -11.22 -21.55
N TYR A 113 17.70 -11.10 -20.39
CA TYR A 113 17.50 -11.97 -19.22
C TYR A 113 16.58 -11.36 -18.17
N LEU A 114 16.15 -10.11 -18.35
CA LEU A 114 15.19 -9.48 -17.45
C LEU A 114 13.81 -10.11 -17.64
N LYS A 115 13.08 -10.29 -16.53
CA LYS A 115 11.67 -10.66 -16.61
C LYS A 115 10.90 -9.64 -17.47
N PRO A 116 9.93 -10.09 -18.28
CA PRO A 116 9.09 -9.18 -19.04
C PRO A 116 8.32 -8.27 -18.07
N LEU A 117 8.08 -7.04 -18.50
CA LEU A 117 7.15 -6.15 -17.82
C LEU A 117 5.73 -6.63 -18.17
N VAL A 118 5.15 -7.46 -17.30
CA VAL A 118 3.77 -7.91 -17.47
C VAL A 118 2.86 -6.85 -16.86
N SER A 119 1.97 -6.29 -17.67
CA SER A 119 0.92 -5.41 -17.20
C SER A 119 -0.23 -6.26 -16.65
N ASP A 120 -0.63 -6.00 -15.41
CA ASP A 120 -1.87 -6.56 -14.87
C ASP A 120 -3.05 -5.94 -15.63
N THR A 121 -3.85 -6.79 -16.27
CA THR A 121 -5.02 -6.39 -17.06
C THR A 121 -6.34 -6.65 -16.32
N GLU A 122 -6.28 -7.33 -15.17
CA GLU A 122 -7.47 -7.66 -14.36
C GLU A 122 -7.81 -6.50 -13.41
N THR A 123 -6.81 -5.97 -12.70
CA THR A 123 -7.01 -4.86 -11.77
C THR A 123 -7.17 -3.55 -12.54
N GLY A 124 -8.25 -2.81 -12.30
CA GLY A 124 -8.64 -1.63 -13.07
C GLY A 124 -9.45 -1.94 -14.34
N SER A 125 -9.83 -3.21 -14.57
CA SER A 125 -10.58 -3.63 -15.76
C SER A 125 -12.00 -3.06 -15.86
N SER A 126 -12.58 -2.57 -14.75
CA SER A 126 -13.89 -1.92 -14.74
C SER A 126 -13.87 -0.48 -15.25
N ARG A 127 -12.68 0.09 -15.46
CA ARG A 127 -12.50 1.49 -15.82
C ARG A 127 -13.23 1.83 -17.12
N GLN A 128 -13.90 2.97 -17.11
CA GLN A 128 -14.56 3.53 -18.28
C GLN A 128 -14.00 4.93 -18.53
N GLU A 129 -13.93 5.31 -19.81
CA GLU A 129 -13.40 6.61 -20.21
C GLU A 129 -14.16 7.76 -19.52
N GLY A 130 -13.42 8.72 -18.96
CA GLY A 130 -13.98 9.86 -18.25
C GLY A 130 -14.60 9.56 -16.89
N ARG A 131 -14.49 8.32 -16.37
CA ARG A 131 -15.03 7.92 -15.06
C ARG A 131 -13.93 7.40 -14.14
N PRO A 132 -13.87 7.86 -12.87
CA PRO A 132 -12.95 7.28 -11.90
C PRO A 132 -13.37 5.84 -11.55
N VAL A 133 -12.43 5.10 -10.98
CA VAL A 133 -12.67 3.80 -10.34
C VAL A 133 -12.60 3.99 -8.82
N LEU A 134 -13.56 3.41 -8.10
CA LEU A 134 -13.51 3.23 -6.66
C LEU A 134 -12.94 1.85 -6.34
N PHE A 135 -11.69 1.81 -5.87
CA PHE A 135 -11.07 0.58 -5.37
C PHE A 135 -11.40 0.41 -3.88
N THR A 136 -11.72 -0.82 -3.47
CA THR A 136 -11.82 -1.17 -2.04
C THR A 136 -10.75 -2.20 -1.68
N VAL A 137 -9.94 -1.91 -0.66
CA VAL A 137 -8.91 -2.82 -0.14
C VAL A 137 -9.15 -3.10 1.33
N GLY A 138 -8.86 -4.34 1.74
CA GLY A 138 -9.08 -4.77 3.11
C GLY A 138 -9.12 -6.28 3.28
N ASP A 139 -9.78 -6.70 4.35
CA ASP A 139 -9.86 -8.08 4.81
C ASP A 139 -11.19 -8.78 4.50
N SER A 140 -11.52 -9.84 5.25
CA SER A 140 -12.73 -10.65 5.08
C SER A 140 -14.03 -9.92 5.36
N THR A 141 -13.98 -8.77 6.04
CA THR A 141 -15.15 -7.90 6.28
C THR A 141 -15.39 -6.93 5.13
N VAL A 142 -14.44 -6.80 4.21
CA VAL A 142 -14.57 -6.04 2.95
C VAL A 142 -14.90 -6.97 1.78
N LYS A 143 -14.24 -8.13 1.68
CA LYS A 143 -14.55 -9.18 0.69
C LYS A 143 -14.43 -10.57 1.30
N ASN A 144 -15.43 -11.41 1.09
CA ASN A 144 -15.41 -12.80 1.51
C ASN A 144 -15.71 -13.72 0.32
N LYS A 145 -16.39 -14.86 0.53
CA LYS A 145 -16.87 -15.69 -0.58
C LYS A 145 -18.00 -15.01 -1.35
N ASP A 146 -18.90 -14.32 -0.65
CA ASP A 146 -19.96 -13.48 -1.22
C ASP A 146 -20.83 -14.20 -2.29
N ASP A 147 -20.96 -15.52 -2.20
CA ASP A 147 -21.58 -16.41 -3.19
C ASP A 147 -22.88 -17.08 -2.71
N ASP A 148 -23.21 -16.96 -1.42
CA ASP A 148 -24.43 -17.49 -0.79
C ASP A 148 -25.12 -16.39 0.01
N LYS A 149 -26.44 -16.21 -0.17
CA LYS A 149 -27.28 -15.29 0.62
C LYS A 149 -27.16 -15.49 2.15
N ASN A 150 -26.86 -16.71 2.59
CA ASN A 150 -26.65 -17.07 3.99
C ASN A 150 -25.15 -17.15 4.36
N GLY A 151 -24.28 -16.85 3.40
CA GLY A 151 -22.83 -16.86 3.55
C GLY A 151 -22.30 -15.67 4.35
N MET A 152 -20.98 -15.63 4.48
CA MET A 152 -20.28 -14.47 5.04
C MET A 152 -20.16 -13.43 3.94
N TRP A 153 -20.53 -12.19 4.23
CA TRP A 153 -20.51 -11.08 3.28
C TRP A 153 -19.55 -9.98 3.72
N GLY A 154 -18.76 -9.50 2.78
CA GLY A 154 -18.01 -8.25 2.91
C GLY A 154 -18.82 -7.04 2.45
N TRP A 155 -18.64 -5.87 3.09
CA TRP A 155 -19.36 -4.66 2.67
C TRP A 155 -18.94 -4.16 1.28
N GLY A 156 -17.70 -4.45 0.84
CA GLY A 156 -17.21 -4.06 -0.48
C GLY A 156 -17.96 -4.76 -1.61
N SER A 157 -18.62 -5.89 -1.32
CA SER A 157 -19.40 -6.65 -2.30
C SER A 157 -20.83 -6.13 -2.49
N VAL A 158 -21.27 -5.20 -1.63
CA VAL A 158 -22.60 -4.55 -1.73
C VAL A 158 -22.52 -3.03 -1.87
N ILE A 159 -21.33 -2.43 -1.75
CA ILE A 159 -21.19 -0.98 -1.77
C ILE A 159 -21.46 -0.38 -3.15
N ALA A 160 -21.20 -1.13 -4.23
CA ALA A 160 -21.43 -0.68 -5.61
C ALA A 160 -22.89 -0.24 -5.86
N ASP A 161 -23.86 -0.87 -5.18
CA ASP A 161 -25.28 -0.52 -5.30
C ASP A 161 -25.62 0.88 -4.78
N LEU A 162 -24.72 1.49 -4.00
CA LEU A 162 -24.90 2.83 -3.42
C LEU A 162 -24.31 3.95 -4.27
N PHE A 163 -23.61 3.62 -5.36
CA PHE A 163 -22.98 4.56 -6.29
C PHE A 163 -23.68 4.60 -7.64
N ASP A 164 -23.69 5.76 -8.31
CA ASP A 164 -24.25 5.92 -9.65
C ASP A 164 -23.32 5.24 -10.69
N PRO A 165 -23.74 4.11 -11.31
CA PRO A 165 -22.89 3.36 -12.24
C PRO A 165 -22.60 4.14 -13.53
N ASN A 166 -23.31 5.24 -13.78
CA ASN A 166 -23.03 6.12 -14.92
C ASN A 166 -21.90 7.11 -14.64
N LYS A 167 -21.44 7.24 -13.39
CA LYS A 167 -20.42 8.22 -12.99
C LYS A 167 -19.15 7.58 -12.45
N ILE A 168 -19.22 6.37 -11.90
CA ILE A 168 -18.09 5.69 -11.26
C ILE A 168 -18.24 4.17 -11.40
N SER A 169 -17.12 3.44 -11.52
CA SER A 169 -17.09 1.98 -11.37
C SER A 169 -16.50 1.59 -10.01
N VAL A 170 -16.81 0.39 -9.52
CA VAL A 170 -16.33 -0.10 -8.22
C VAL A 170 -15.61 -1.44 -8.38
N GLU A 171 -14.41 -1.55 -7.81
CA GLU A 171 -13.61 -2.77 -7.81
C GLU A 171 -13.26 -3.21 -6.39
N ASN A 172 -13.76 -4.39 -6.00
CA ASN A 172 -13.44 -4.98 -4.71
C ASN A 172 -12.17 -5.84 -4.76
N CYS A 173 -11.05 -5.20 -4.46
CA CYS A 173 -9.70 -5.77 -4.41
C CYS A 173 -9.31 -6.33 -3.03
N ALA A 174 -10.22 -6.31 -2.04
CA ALA A 174 -9.95 -6.86 -0.73
C ALA A 174 -9.75 -8.38 -0.77
N MET A 175 -9.12 -8.94 0.26
CA MET A 175 -8.89 -10.37 0.35
C MET A 175 -9.06 -10.89 1.77
N ALA A 176 -9.88 -11.93 1.91
CA ALA A 176 -10.15 -12.56 3.20
C ALA A 176 -8.89 -12.99 3.94
N GLY A 177 -8.85 -12.70 5.25
CA GLY A 177 -7.78 -13.11 6.15
C GLY A 177 -6.48 -12.31 6.02
N ARG A 178 -6.44 -11.18 5.32
CA ARG A 178 -5.25 -10.32 5.24
C ARG A 178 -5.27 -9.23 6.31
N SER A 179 -4.09 -8.91 6.82
CA SER A 179 -3.74 -7.66 7.51
C SER A 179 -3.20 -6.64 6.50
N ALA A 180 -2.98 -5.40 6.93
CA ALA A 180 -2.30 -4.39 6.11
C ALA A 180 -0.92 -4.90 5.64
N ARG A 181 -0.14 -5.53 6.54
CA ARG A 181 1.16 -6.14 6.19
C ARG A 181 1.01 -7.22 5.13
N THR A 182 0.20 -8.24 5.38
CA THR A 182 0.14 -9.41 4.49
C THR A 182 -0.50 -9.10 3.15
N PHE A 183 -1.36 -8.08 3.08
CA PHE A 183 -1.86 -7.55 1.81
C PHE A 183 -0.72 -6.97 0.94
N LEU A 184 0.24 -6.30 1.58
CA LEU A 184 1.43 -5.77 0.92
C LEU A 184 2.42 -6.89 0.55
N ASP A 185 2.74 -7.78 1.49
CA ASP A 185 3.72 -8.86 1.30
C ASP A 185 3.34 -9.80 0.13
N GLU A 186 2.04 -10.03 -0.06
CA GLU A 186 1.51 -10.85 -1.15
C GLU A 186 1.43 -10.12 -2.51
N GLY A 187 1.90 -8.86 -2.58
CA GLY A 187 1.87 -8.06 -3.81
C GLY A 187 0.47 -7.61 -4.24
N ARG A 188 -0.54 -7.72 -3.37
CA ARG A 188 -1.92 -7.28 -3.69
C ARG A 188 -2.02 -5.78 -3.78
N TRP A 189 -1.30 -5.08 -2.90
CA TRP A 189 -1.19 -3.63 -2.98
C TRP A 189 -0.53 -3.18 -4.28
N ASP A 190 0.53 -3.86 -4.73
CA ASP A 190 1.24 -3.50 -5.97
C ASP A 190 0.29 -3.54 -7.19
N LYS A 191 -0.64 -4.50 -7.24
CA LYS A 191 -1.67 -4.57 -8.29
C LYS A 191 -2.57 -3.33 -8.31
N VAL A 192 -3.10 -2.96 -7.15
CA VAL A 192 -3.96 -1.76 -7.02
C VAL A 192 -3.17 -0.51 -7.38
N TYR A 193 -1.99 -0.32 -6.77
CA TYR A 193 -1.11 0.82 -7.02
C TYR A 193 -0.77 1.02 -8.50
N ASN A 194 -0.52 -0.07 -9.24
CA ASN A 194 -0.21 -0.01 -10.66
C ASN A 194 -1.44 0.27 -11.55
N ALA A 195 -2.65 0.00 -11.07
CA ALA A 195 -3.90 0.27 -11.78
C ALA A 195 -4.47 1.68 -11.53
N LEU A 196 -3.98 2.38 -10.49
CA LEU A 196 -4.44 3.72 -10.13
C LEU A 196 -4.14 4.75 -11.22
N GLN A 197 -5.13 5.62 -11.46
CA GLN A 197 -5.03 6.81 -12.28
C GLN A 197 -5.45 8.05 -11.47
N PRO A 198 -5.02 9.26 -11.88
CA PRO A 198 -5.46 10.48 -11.24
C PRO A 198 -7.00 10.59 -11.19
N GLY A 199 -7.53 10.97 -10.03
CA GLY A 199 -8.98 11.10 -9.80
C GLY A 199 -9.68 9.82 -9.32
N ASP A 200 -9.00 8.66 -9.31
CA ASP A 200 -9.55 7.44 -8.69
C ASP A 200 -9.69 7.60 -7.17
N PHE A 201 -10.48 6.71 -6.58
CA PHE A 201 -10.72 6.67 -5.14
C PHE A 201 -10.29 5.32 -4.56
N VAL A 202 -9.76 5.31 -3.33
CA VAL A 202 -9.40 4.06 -2.63
C VAL A 202 -9.95 4.06 -1.22
N LEU A 203 -10.90 3.17 -0.94
CA LEU A 203 -11.36 2.86 0.41
C LEU A 203 -10.43 1.81 1.03
N ILE A 204 -9.76 2.18 2.12
CA ILE A 204 -8.75 1.34 2.80
C ILE A 204 -9.27 0.95 4.18
N GLN A 205 -9.47 -0.36 4.43
CA GLN A 205 -9.92 -0.85 5.73
C GLN A 205 -9.17 -2.12 6.17
N PHE A 206 -8.38 -2.00 7.24
CA PHE A 206 -7.69 -3.11 7.91
C PHE A 206 -7.83 -2.98 9.44
N GLY A 207 -7.52 -4.06 10.16
CA GLY A 207 -7.52 -4.08 11.63
C GLY A 207 -7.90 -5.43 12.25
N HIS A 208 -8.67 -6.29 11.55
CA HIS A 208 -9.14 -7.54 12.17
C HIS A 208 -8.06 -8.61 12.31
N ASN A 209 -7.12 -8.69 11.37
CA ASN A 209 -6.04 -9.70 11.33
C ASN A 209 -4.69 -9.16 11.82
N ASP A 210 -4.61 -7.84 11.94
CA ASP A 210 -3.45 -6.99 12.22
C ASP A 210 -2.91 -7.18 13.66
N GLY A 211 -3.77 -7.64 14.57
CA GLY A 211 -3.39 -8.03 15.94
C GLY A 211 -2.99 -9.50 16.11
N GLY A 212 -2.82 -10.26 15.03
CA GLY A 212 -2.36 -11.65 15.09
C GLY A 212 -0.87 -11.77 15.43
N ASP A 213 -0.35 -13.00 15.45
CA ASP A 213 1.08 -13.21 15.67
C ASP A 213 1.92 -12.59 14.55
N ILE A 214 3.08 -12.04 14.92
CA ILE A 214 3.98 -11.35 13.98
C ILE A 214 4.83 -12.33 13.19
N ASN A 215 5.45 -13.31 13.84
CA ASN A 215 6.50 -14.13 13.23
C ASN A 215 6.31 -15.65 13.36
N VAL A 216 5.20 -16.11 13.95
CA VAL A 216 4.87 -17.53 14.12
C VAL A 216 3.49 -17.84 13.52
N GLY A 217 3.21 -19.12 13.30
CA GLY A 217 1.92 -19.58 12.79
C GLY A 217 1.53 -18.93 11.46
N LYS A 218 0.34 -18.32 11.40
CA LYS A 218 -0.11 -17.60 10.20
C LYS A 218 0.65 -16.30 9.95
N ALA A 219 1.40 -15.80 10.93
CA ALA A 219 2.19 -14.58 10.86
C ALA A 219 1.44 -13.47 10.12
N ARG A 220 0.37 -12.95 10.72
CA ARG A 220 -0.44 -11.89 10.10
C ARG A 220 -0.22 -10.52 10.73
N GLY A 221 0.02 -10.46 12.03
CA GLY A 221 0.04 -9.19 12.71
C GLY A 221 1.33 -8.42 12.51
N GLU A 222 1.34 -7.18 12.98
CA GLU A 222 2.49 -6.31 12.89
C GLU A 222 2.70 -5.50 14.17
N LEU A 223 3.60 -4.52 14.15
CA LEU A 223 3.82 -3.69 15.33
C LEU A 223 2.58 -2.80 15.58
N HIS A 224 2.24 -2.62 16.84
CA HIS A 224 1.14 -1.74 17.25
C HIS A 224 1.55 -0.27 17.18
N GLY A 225 0.61 0.61 16.85
CA GLY A 225 0.82 2.07 16.82
C GLY A 225 0.57 2.72 15.46
N SER A 226 0.48 4.04 15.47
CA SER A 226 0.33 4.90 14.30
C SER A 226 1.65 5.46 13.74
N GLY A 227 2.77 5.25 14.45
CA GLY A 227 4.07 5.85 14.14
C GLY A 227 4.77 5.26 12.91
N GLY A 228 6.07 5.53 12.78
CA GLY A 228 6.92 5.07 11.68
C GLY A 228 7.90 3.96 12.08
N GLU A 229 7.73 3.38 13.27
CA GLU A 229 8.65 2.42 13.85
C GLU A 229 8.66 1.11 13.06
N SER A 230 9.81 0.43 13.11
CA SER A 230 9.97 -0.89 12.51
C SER A 230 10.96 -1.74 13.30
N LYS A 231 10.87 -3.07 13.12
CA LYS A 231 11.76 -4.03 13.73
C LYS A 231 11.96 -5.24 12.82
N VAL A 232 13.16 -5.80 12.82
CA VAL A 232 13.47 -7.03 12.09
C VAL A 232 13.02 -8.25 12.90
N PHE A 233 12.34 -9.19 12.25
CA PHE A 233 11.95 -10.48 12.80
C PHE A 233 12.46 -11.62 11.92
N LEU A 234 12.90 -12.72 12.53
CA LEU A 234 13.03 -13.99 11.83
C LEU A 234 11.65 -14.63 11.75
N MET A 235 11.14 -14.75 10.52
CA MET A 235 9.82 -15.30 10.25
C MET A 235 9.89 -16.83 10.26
N GLU A 236 9.31 -17.47 11.27
CA GLU A 236 9.30 -18.93 11.42
C GLU A 236 8.75 -19.65 10.17
N PRO A 237 7.63 -19.19 9.54
CA PRO A 237 7.06 -19.90 8.39
C PRO A 237 7.96 -19.92 7.15
N THR A 238 8.89 -18.97 7.03
CA THR A 238 9.72 -18.83 5.82
C THR A 238 11.21 -18.98 6.08
N GLY A 239 11.65 -18.98 7.33
CA GLY A 239 13.07 -18.96 7.72
C GLY A 239 13.83 -17.71 7.27
N LYS A 240 13.14 -16.59 7.00
CA LYS A 240 13.73 -15.36 6.45
C LYS A 240 13.58 -14.20 7.42
N TYR A 241 14.57 -13.30 7.44
CA TYR A 241 14.45 -12.04 8.14
C TYR A 241 13.55 -11.07 7.35
N GLN A 242 12.61 -10.43 8.03
CA GLN A 242 11.71 -9.44 7.48
C GLN A 242 11.62 -8.22 8.40
N VAL A 243 11.63 -7.02 7.81
CA VAL A 243 11.35 -5.77 8.53
C VAL A 243 9.84 -5.62 8.66
N ILE A 244 9.35 -5.52 9.89
CA ILE A 244 7.94 -5.33 10.21
C ILE A 244 7.75 -3.92 10.74
N TYR A 245 6.85 -3.16 10.09
CA TYR A 245 6.48 -1.80 10.48
C TYR A 245 5.29 -1.81 11.45
N THR A 246 4.95 -0.65 11.99
CA THR A 246 3.67 -0.46 12.68
C THR A 246 2.49 -0.51 11.72
N PHE A 247 1.29 -0.78 12.25
CA PHE A 247 0.03 -0.67 11.53
C PHE A 247 -0.10 0.69 10.81
N GLY A 248 0.19 1.80 11.51
CA GLY A 248 0.23 3.13 10.91
C GLY A 248 1.31 3.28 9.83
N GLY A 249 2.46 2.61 9.98
CA GLY A 249 3.50 2.56 8.94
C GLY A 249 2.99 1.97 7.62
N TYR A 250 2.26 0.85 7.67
CA TYR A 250 1.65 0.24 6.47
C TYR A 250 0.52 1.10 5.89
N LEU A 251 -0.37 1.63 6.72
CA LEU A 251 -1.44 2.52 6.24
C LEU A 251 -0.88 3.79 5.59
N ARG A 252 0.14 4.41 6.19
CA ARG A 252 0.83 5.58 5.63
C ARG A 252 1.42 5.28 4.26
N LYS A 253 2.04 4.11 4.07
CA LYS A 253 2.51 3.69 2.75
C LYS A 253 1.37 3.67 1.74
N PHE A 254 0.25 3.01 2.06
CA PHE A 254 -0.89 2.92 1.14
C PHE A 254 -1.46 4.30 0.79
N ILE A 255 -1.62 5.17 1.80
CA ILE A 255 -2.12 6.54 1.60
C ILE A 255 -1.20 7.34 0.69
N LEU A 256 0.10 7.37 0.98
CA LEU A 256 1.08 8.14 0.20
C LEU A 256 1.24 7.59 -1.22
N ASP A 257 1.11 6.28 -1.41
CA ASP A 257 1.08 5.67 -2.74
C ASP A 257 -0.14 6.11 -3.55
N VAL A 258 -1.31 6.20 -2.93
CA VAL A 258 -2.54 6.68 -3.58
C VAL A 258 -2.43 8.15 -3.97
N GLN A 259 -1.96 8.99 -3.04
CA GLN A 259 -1.77 10.43 -3.27
C GLN A 259 -0.75 10.69 -4.39
N GLU A 260 0.36 9.94 -4.42
CA GLU A 260 1.36 10.07 -5.50
C GLU A 260 0.80 9.76 -6.88
N LYS A 261 -0.17 8.84 -6.98
CA LYS A 261 -0.87 8.53 -8.23
C LYS A 261 -1.94 9.57 -8.61
N GLY A 262 -2.12 10.62 -7.80
CA GLY A 262 -3.19 11.60 -7.98
C GLY A 262 -4.58 11.05 -7.65
N ALA A 263 -4.65 9.87 -7.03
CA ALA A 263 -5.89 9.28 -6.53
C ALA A 263 -6.17 9.75 -5.10
N ILE A 264 -7.37 9.49 -4.60
CA ILE A 264 -7.87 10.03 -3.34
C ILE A 264 -8.03 8.89 -2.33
N PRO A 265 -7.21 8.83 -1.26
CA PRO A 265 -7.35 7.81 -0.22
C PRO A 265 -8.42 8.19 0.80
N ILE A 266 -9.26 7.23 1.14
CA ILE A 266 -10.25 7.29 2.22
C ILE A 266 -10.01 6.11 3.15
N VAL A 267 -9.59 6.38 4.37
CA VAL A 267 -9.24 5.36 5.35
C VAL A 267 -10.42 5.14 6.29
N LEU A 268 -10.79 3.88 6.49
CA LEU A 268 -11.93 3.47 7.31
C LEU A 268 -11.43 2.74 8.55
N SER A 269 -11.92 3.11 9.74
CA SER A 269 -11.73 2.23 10.91
C SER A 269 -12.43 0.89 10.67
N HIS A 270 -11.81 -0.23 11.04
CA HIS A 270 -12.40 -1.55 10.79
C HIS A 270 -13.77 -1.73 11.46
N THR A 271 -14.63 -2.53 10.85
CA THR A 271 -15.99 -2.83 11.35
C THR A 271 -15.98 -3.37 12.79
N PRO A 272 -17.01 -3.07 13.60
CA PRO A 272 -17.09 -3.62 14.95
C PRO A 272 -17.29 -5.14 14.93
N ARG A 273 -16.88 -5.80 16.02
CA ARG A 273 -17.20 -7.20 16.27
C ARG A 273 -18.50 -7.31 17.06
N ASN A 274 -19.19 -8.44 16.96
CA ASN A 274 -20.32 -8.78 17.82
C ASN A 274 -19.86 -9.20 19.22
N LYS A 275 -19.09 -8.34 19.88
CA LYS A 275 -18.60 -8.53 21.24
C LYS A 275 -19.27 -7.50 22.12
N TRP A 276 -19.89 -7.98 23.19
CA TRP A 276 -20.63 -7.15 24.13
C TRP A 276 -20.05 -7.33 25.52
N LYS A 277 -19.87 -6.23 26.23
CA LYS A 277 -19.50 -6.19 27.63
C LYS A 277 -20.40 -5.19 28.34
N ASP A 278 -21.03 -5.61 29.44
CA ASP A 278 -21.90 -4.75 30.26
C ASP A 278 -22.98 -4.00 29.44
N GLY A 279 -23.56 -4.69 28.45
CA GLY A 279 -24.60 -4.14 27.57
C GLY A 279 -24.09 -3.18 26.48
N GLN A 280 -22.78 -2.98 26.37
CA GLN A 280 -22.14 -2.15 25.35
C GLN A 280 -21.40 -3.00 24.32
N ILE A 281 -21.59 -2.69 23.03
CA ILE A 281 -20.80 -3.30 21.96
C ILE A 281 -19.36 -2.75 22.00
N GLU A 282 -18.38 -3.62 21.74
CA GLU A 282 -16.96 -3.26 21.66
C GLU A 282 -16.72 -2.08 20.70
N ARG A 283 -15.88 -1.15 21.13
CA ARG A 283 -15.40 0.00 20.35
C ARG A 283 -13.89 -0.06 20.28
N ASN A 284 -13.32 0.11 19.09
CA ASN A 284 -11.87 0.11 18.90
C ASN A 284 -11.29 1.53 18.91
N THR A 285 -11.77 2.37 19.83
CA THR A 285 -11.43 3.80 19.95
C THR A 285 -10.01 4.07 20.39
N ASP A 286 -9.37 3.10 21.05
CA ASP A 286 -8.05 3.28 21.69
C ASP A 286 -6.96 2.38 21.07
N SER A 287 -7.29 1.65 20.01
CA SER A 287 -6.40 0.68 19.34
C SER A 287 -6.33 0.93 17.83
N TYR A 288 -6.66 -0.05 16.99
CA TYR A 288 -6.63 0.07 15.53
C TYR A 288 -7.49 1.21 15.01
N GLY A 289 -8.66 1.48 15.60
CA GLY A 289 -9.48 2.65 15.19
C GLY A 289 -8.79 3.98 15.49
N LYS A 290 -8.09 4.10 16.63
CA LYS A 290 -7.23 5.24 16.96
C LYS A 290 -6.11 5.40 15.95
N TRP A 291 -5.34 4.33 15.71
CA TRP A 291 -4.18 4.39 14.84
C TRP A 291 -4.56 4.66 13.37
N THR A 292 -5.70 4.14 12.91
CA THR A 292 -6.26 4.50 11.61
C THR A 292 -6.52 6.00 11.52
N ARG A 293 -7.19 6.58 12.52
CA ARG A 293 -7.51 8.02 12.55
C ARG A 293 -6.24 8.87 12.55
N GLU A 294 -5.31 8.61 13.47
CA GLU A 294 -4.05 9.35 13.60
C GLU A 294 -3.22 9.27 12.31
N THR A 295 -3.23 8.11 11.64
CA THR A 295 -2.52 7.95 10.37
C THR A 295 -3.18 8.76 9.26
N ALA A 296 -4.51 8.75 9.16
CA ALA A 296 -5.23 9.56 8.18
C ALA A 296 -5.03 11.06 8.40
N GLU A 297 -5.14 11.53 9.65
CA GLU A 297 -4.90 12.93 10.03
C GLU A 297 -3.47 13.38 9.70
N SER A 298 -2.46 12.58 10.07
CA SER A 298 -1.05 12.92 9.82
C SER A 298 -0.64 12.91 8.35
N THR A 299 -1.47 12.34 7.47
CA THR A 299 -1.23 12.25 6.02
C THR A 299 -2.19 13.09 5.18
N GLY A 300 -3.16 13.76 5.83
CA GLY A 300 -4.21 14.52 5.15
C GLY A 300 -5.19 13.66 4.35
N ALA A 301 -5.26 12.35 4.60
CA ALA A 301 -6.26 11.48 3.98
C ALA A 301 -7.64 11.68 4.61
N TYR A 302 -8.69 11.40 3.84
CA TYR A 302 -10.04 11.37 4.40
C TYR A 302 -10.16 10.20 5.38
N PHE A 303 -10.85 10.42 6.49
CA PHE A 303 -11.14 9.40 7.49
C PHE A 303 -12.63 9.25 7.70
N ILE A 304 -13.12 8.01 7.74
CA ILE A 304 -14.48 7.69 8.16
C ILE A 304 -14.38 6.71 9.33
N ASP A 305 -14.98 7.09 10.45
CA ASP A 305 -15.04 6.23 11.63
C ASP A 305 -16.15 5.16 11.51
N LEU A 306 -15.96 4.24 10.56
CA LEU A 306 -16.90 3.17 10.28
C LEU A 306 -17.16 2.27 11.50
N ASN A 307 -16.15 2.02 12.33
CA ASN A 307 -16.31 1.32 13.60
C ASN A 307 -17.38 2.00 14.46
N LYS A 308 -17.24 3.31 14.68
CA LYS A 308 -18.18 4.11 15.46
C LYS A 308 -19.58 4.11 14.84
N LEU A 309 -19.69 4.45 13.55
CA LEU A 309 -20.98 4.60 12.86
C LEU A 309 -21.78 3.28 12.88
N SER A 310 -21.14 2.17 12.54
CA SER A 310 -21.81 0.86 12.56
C SER A 310 -22.12 0.40 13.98
N ALA A 311 -21.20 0.58 14.94
CA ALA A 311 -21.44 0.18 16.31
C ALA A 311 -22.54 1.01 16.98
N ASP A 312 -22.70 2.29 16.66
CA ASP A 312 -23.82 3.12 17.16
C ASP A 312 -25.17 2.59 16.69
N LYS A 313 -25.26 2.13 15.43
CA LYS A 313 -26.47 1.49 14.88
C LYS A 313 -26.77 0.15 15.54
N LEU A 314 -25.74 -0.67 15.80
CA LEU A 314 -25.89 -1.97 16.44
C LEU A 314 -26.24 -1.82 17.94
N GLN A 315 -25.62 -0.86 18.63
CA GLN A 315 -25.93 -0.52 20.03
C GLN A 315 -27.41 -0.23 20.22
N LYS A 316 -28.01 0.61 19.35
CA LYS A 316 -29.45 0.93 19.36
C LYS A 316 -30.36 -0.29 19.18
N LYS A 317 -29.88 -1.34 18.51
CA LYS A 317 -30.64 -2.59 18.31
C LYS A 317 -30.53 -3.54 19.50
N GLY A 318 -29.46 -3.43 20.28
CA GLY A 318 -29.12 -4.32 21.39
C GLY A 318 -28.53 -5.67 20.94
N ALA A 319 -27.90 -6.38 21.87
CA ALA A 319 -27.14 -7.60 21.61
C ALA A 319 -27.95 -8.68 20.87
N LYS A 320 -29.17 -8.98 21.33
CA LYS A 320 -30.02 -10.02 20.74
C LYS A 320 -30.35 -9.77 19.27
N LYS A 321 -30.68 -8.53 18.89
CA LYS A 321 -31.00 -8.19 17.48
C LYS A 321 -29.74 -8.03 16.63
N THR A 322 -28.61 -7.71 17.24
CA THR A 322 -27.32 -7.56 16.55
C THR A 322 -26.82 -8.88 15.97
N ALA A 323 -27.13 -10.03 16.61
CA ALA A 323 -26.75 -11.35 16.09
C ALA A 323 -27.14 -11.58 14.63
N ALA A 324 -28.27 -11.04 14.15
CA ALA A 324 -28.72 -11.19 12.77
C ALA A 324 -27.87 -10.43 11.72
N PHE A 325 -26.99 -9.53 12.15
CA PHE A 325 -26.06 -8.79 11.29
C PHE A 325 -24.71 -9.50 11.15
N TYR A 326 -24.49 -10.56 11.92
CA TYR A 326 -23.32 -11.41 11.82
C TYR A 326 -23.74 -12.78 11.29
N ASN A 327 -22.75 -13.54 10.81
CA ASN A 327 -22.96 -14.91 10.41
C ASN A 327 -22.66 -15.85 11.61
N THR A 328 -21.91 -16.92 11.39
CA THR A 328 -21.64 -17.96 12.40
C THR A 328 -20.62 -17.56 13.47
N ASP A 329 -19.99 -16.38 13.36
CA ASP A 329 -19.01 -15.90 14.32
C ASP A 329 -19.18 -14.40 14.65
N HIS A 330 -18.30 -13.88 15.51
CA HIS A 330 -18.39 -12.51 15.99
C HIS A 330 -17.77 -11.45 15.07
N THR A 331 -17.23 -11.83 13.91
CA THR A 331 -16.46 -10.94 13.02
C THR A 331 -17.12 -10.79 11.66
N HIS A 332 -17.49 -11.90 11.03
CA HIS A 332 -17.98 -11.92 9.68
C HIS A 332 -19.47 -11.57 9.63
N THR A 333 -19.80 -10.59 8.80
CA THR A 333 -21.17 -10.11 8.65
C THR A 333 -22.03 -11.05 7.81
N SER A 334 -23.33 -11.08 8.10
CA SER A 334 -24.33 -11.57 7.14
C SER A 334 -24.50 -10.55 6.00
N PHE A 335 -25.26 -10.89 4.95
CA PHE A 335 -25.61 -9.93 3.89
C PHE A 335 -26.18 -8.62 4.46
N LYS A 336 -27.07 -8.73 5.47
CA LYS A 336 -27.67 -7.59 6.17
C LYS A 336 -26.63 -6.75 6.94
N GLY A 337 -25.63 -7.40 7.53
CA GLY A 337 -24.51 -6.72 8.18
C GLY A 337 -23.63 -5.97 7.20
N ALA A 338 -23.32 -6.59 6.06
CA ALA A 338 -22.57 -5.96 4.98
C ALA A 338 -23.31 -4.71 4.46
N GLN A 339 -24.63 -4.78 4.26
CA GLN A 339 -25.45 -3.64 3.89
C GLN A 339 -25.42 -2.52 4.94
N LEU A 340 -25.53 -2.85 6.24
CA LEU A 340 -25.43 -1.86 7.31
C LEU A 340 -24.09 -1.14 7.29
N ASN A 341 -22.99 -1.86 7.11
CA ASN A 341 -21.65 -1.28 7.02
C ASN A 341 -21.49 -0.40 5.78
N ALA A 342 -21.94 -0.85 4.61
CA ALA A 342 -21.91 -0.05 3.38
C ALA A 342 -22.72 1.26 3.53
N GLN A 343 -23.90 1.20 4.14
CA GLN A 343 -24.70 2.40 4.46
C GLN A 343 -23.98 3.34 5.41
N SER A 344 -23.35 2.82 6.48
CA SER A 344 -22.53 3.63 7.39
C SER A 344 -21.37 4.35 6.67
N ILE A 345 -20.74 3.70 5.69
CA ILE A 345 -19.71 4.37 4.86
C ILE A 345 -20.31 5.55 4.11
N THR A 346 -21.48 5.38 3.48
CA THR A 346 -22.13 6.48 2.74
C THR A 346 -22.60 7.63 3.63
N GLU A 347 -23.03 7.35 4.86
CA GLU A 347 -23.34 8.37 5.86
C GLU A 347 -22.08 9.15 6.24
N GLY A 348 -20.99 8.45 6.54
CA GLY A 348 -19.70 9.09 6.81
C GLY A 348 -19.18 9.92 5.63
N LEU A 349 -19.37 9.47 4.40
CA LEU A 349 -19.03 10.23 3.19
C LEU A 349 -19.86 11.52 3.09
N LYS A 350 -21.18 11.45 3.35
CA LYS A 350 -22.08 12.60 3.30
C LYS A 350 -21.74 13.66 4.34
N GLU A 351 -21.28 13.24 5.52
CA GLU A 351 -20.83 14.12 6.62
C GLU A 351 -19.41 14.68 6.42
N SER A 352 -18.64 14.10 5.50
CA SER A 352 -17.28 14.54 5.17
C SER A 352 -17.24 15.52 3.99
N ASP A 353 -16.10 16.18 3.81
CA ASP A 353 -15.81 16.95 2.58
C ASP A 353 -15.23 16.09 1.45
N CYS A 354 -15.24 14.77 1.59
CA CYS A 354 -14.72 13.86 0.57
C CYS A 354 -15.53 13.97 -0.73
N PRO A 355 -14.88 14.23 -1.90
CA PRO A 355 -15.59 14.38 -3.16
C PRO A 355 -16.24 13.08 -3.66
N LEU A 356 -15.87 11.92 -3.10
CA LEU A 356 -16.52 10.64 -3.40
C LEU A 356 -18.04 10.69 -3.13
N LYS A 357 -18.51 11.56 -2.23
CA LYS A 357 -19.95 11.74 -1.93
C LYS A 357 -20.78 12.18 -3.14
N GLN A 358 -20.16 12.81 -4.15
CA GLN A 358 -20.84 13.28 -5.37
C GLN A 358 -21.23 12.14 -6.33
N TYR A 359 -20.68 10.94 -6.10
CA TYR A 359 -20.93 9.76 -6.92
C TYR A 359 -21.99 8.83 -6.30
N LEU A 360 -22.52 9.17 -5.13
CA LEU A 360 -23.61 8.42 -4.49
C LEU A 360 -24.92 8.57 -5.27
N LYS A 361 -25.80 7.56 -5.19
CA LYS A 361 -27.16 7.61 -5.73
C LYS A 361 -28.09 8.55 -4.97
#